data_AF-A0A522E2Q9-F1
#
_entry.id   AF-A0A522E2Q9-F1
#
_cell.length_a   1.000
_cell.length_b   1.000
_cell.length_c   1.000
_cell.angle_alpha   90.00
_cell.angle_beta   90.00
_cell.angle_gamma   90.00
#
_symmetry.space_group_name_H-M   'P 1'
#
loop_
_entity.id
_entity.type
_entity.pdbx_description
1 polymer ?
#
loop_
_entity_poly.entity_id
_entity_poly.type
_entity_poly.pdbx_seq_one_letter_code
_entity_poly.pdbx_strand_id
1 'polypeptide(L)'
;MTDPLEKIFSGARRVILREDERERLRSQLLAFVDRKEARYSLPPSAPHWLMFFTRHTFAAAAALLVLLGGAVSAAAEYSLPGDAFYGLKTGVTEQVRGWFARSAGAQASWQITLAERRLEEISKLAEDDKLNIELEMEAETRIASHEGRAREAIEERSSDEKEAKIALPQAELRQQGLELEELETEVESPEDEDGDLEELIGDLKDINEAILEVSPEVVAFEEAEDVRSDIRNLKEKLDELKKETDALERKARSKEAVRTRLSILETKKVLFRAQRALLSGGRDKAARLLAEAESDLQKIEDIIREER
;
A
#
# COMPACT_ATOMS: atom_id res chain seq x y z
N MET A 1 68.87 37.78 -30.94
CA MET A 1 67.66 38.35 -30.33
C MET A 1 67.78 38.13 -28.84
N THR A 2 68.01 39.18 -28.05
CA THR A 2 68.17 39.07 -26.60
C THR A 2 66.81 38.90 -25.93
N ASP A 3 66.73 37.97 -24.98
CA ASP A 3 65.51 37.58 -24.30
C ASP A 3 64.94 38.79 -23.50
N PRO A 4 63.65 39.15 -23.66
CA PRO A 4 63.03 40.25 -22.91
C PRO A 4 63.19 40.10 -21.40
N LEU A 5 63.27 38.88 -20.87
CA LEU A 5 63.52 38.63 -19.45
C LEU A 5 64.93 39.07 -19.03
N GLU A 6 65.93 38.83 -19.87
CA GLU A 6 67.34 39.17 -19.60
C GLU A 6 67.55 40.70 -19.51
N LYS A 7 66.78 41.47 -20.28
CA LYS A 7 66.77 42.94 -20.24
C LYS A 7 66.15 43.49 -18.95
N ILE A 8 65.19 42.78 -18.36
CA ILE A 8 64.55 43.14 -17.09
C ILE A 8 65.47 42.78 -15.91
N PHE A 9 66.06 41.58 -15.92
CA PHE A 9 66.98 41.14 -14.85
C PHE A 9 68.28 41.97 -14.78
N SER A 10 68.77 42.48 -15.92
CA SER A 10 69.95 43.36 -15.97
C SER A 10 69.69 44.78 -15.44
N GLY A 11 68.43 45.24 -15.46
CA GLY A 11 67.99 46.47 -14.76
C GLY A 11 67.84 46.24 -13.25
N ALA A 12 67.27 45.11 -12.85
CA ALA A 12 67.07 44.76 -11.43
C ALA A 12 68.38 44.50 -10.67
N ARG A 13 69.43 43.96 -11.33
CA ARG A 13 70.77 43.79 -10.71
C ARG A 13 71.47 45.10 -10.33
N ARG A 14 71.01 46.24 -10.84
CA ARG A 14 71.58 47.57 -10.53
C ARG A 14 70.88 48.28 -9.36
N VAL A 15 69.78 47.73 -8.85
CA VAL A 15 69.07 48.28 -7.69
C VAL A 15 69.59 47.58 -6.45
N ILE A 16 70.69 48.08 -5.90
CA ILE A 16 71.18 47.66 -4.59
C ILE A 16 70.46 48.55 -3.57
N LEU A 17 69.59 47.94 -2.76
CA LEU A 17 68.99 48.64 -1.62
C LEU A 17 70.11 49.16 -0.74
N ARG A 18 70.07 50.46 -0.42
CA ARG A 18 70.98 51.01 0.58
C ARG A 18 70.68 50.37 1.94
N GLU A 19 71.69 50.31 2.79
CA GLU A 19 71.61 49.58 4.06
C GLU A 19 70.50 50.13 4.98
N ASP A 20 70.31 51.44 4.96
CA ASP A 20 69.25 52.17 5.65
C ASP A 20 67.85 51.85 5.09
N GLU A 21 67.70 51.75 3.76
CA GLU A 21 66.43 51.36 3.12
C GLU A 21 66.04 49.93 3.47
N ARG A 22 67.02 49.02 3.48
CA ARG A 22 66.82 47.62 3.86
C ARG A 22 66.40 47.48 5.31
N GLU A 23 67.03 48.21 6.23
CA GLU A 23 66.63 48.20 7.64
C GLU A 23 65.22 48.75 7.83
N ARG A 24 64.89 49.84 7.15
CA ARG A 24 63.56 50.47 7.22
C ARG A 24 62.46 49.57 6.65
N LEU A 25 62.74 48.87 5.56
CA LEU A 25 61.83 47.88 4.99
C LEU A 25 61.67 46.68 5.92
N ARG A 26 62.77 46.18 6.50
CA ARG A 26 62.74 45.06 7.45
C ARG A 26 61.92 45.41 8.68
N SER A 27 62.09 46.61 9.25
CA SER A 27 61.31 47.04 10.41
C SER A 27 59.82 47.19 10.09
N GLN A 28 59.48 47.71 8.92
CA GLN A 28 58.09 47.80 8.47
C GLN A 28 57.46 46.42 8.22
N LEU A 29 58.23 45.49 7.64
CA LEU A 29 57.77 44.14 7.39
C LEU A 29 57.55 43.37 8.70
N LEU A 30 58.48 43.48 9.65
CA LEU A 30 58.35 42.89 10.97
C LEU A 30 57.16 43.49 11.72
N ALA A 31 56.96 44.80 11.68
CA ALA A 31 55.79 45.44 12.27
C ALA A 31 54.47 45.04 11.59
N PHE A 32 54.49 44.76 10.28
CA PHE A 32 53.33 44.26 9.56
C PHE A 32 53.02 42.79 9.91
N VAL A 33 54.04 41.95 10.05
CA VAL A 33 53.91 40.54 10.45
C VAL A 33 53.45 40.41 11.89
N ASP A 34 54.02 41.20 12.81
CA ASP A 34 53.67 41.20 14.23
C ASP A 34 52.24 41.71 14.47
N ARG A 35 51.80 42.69 13.66
CA ARG A 35 50.43 43.19 13.70
C ARG A 35 49.41 42.27 13.02
N LYS A 36 49.87 41.29 12.25
CA LYS A 36 49.03 40.33 11.52
C LYS A 36 49.30 38.92 12.06
N GLU A 37 48.93 38.69 13.32
CA GLU A 37 48.60 37.34 13.81
C GLU A 37 47.36 36.81 13.07
N ALA A 38 47.44 36.64 11.75
CA ALA A 38 46.51 35.80 11.03
C ALA A 38 46.95 34.37 11.31
N ARG A 39 46.51 33.83 12.45
CA ARG A 39 46.33 32.38 12.60
C ARG A 39 45.41 31.94 11.48
N TYR A 40 45.98 31.56 10.34
CA TYR A 40 45.27 30.74 9.38
C TYR A 40 45.10 29.38 10.05
N SER A 41 44.07 29.26 10.89
CA SER A 41 43.46 27.96 11.14
C SER A 41 42.87 27.55 9.79
N LEU A 42 43.67 26.86 8.98
CA LEU A 42 43.13 26.06 7.89
C LEU A 42 42.04 25.21 8.54
N PRO A 43 40.75 25.33 8.14
CA PRO A 43 39.77 24.37 8.60
C PRO A 43 40.34 22.99 8.25
N PRO A 44 40.28 21.99 9.15
CA PRO A 44 40.76 20.66 8.82
C PRO A 44 40.03 20.24 7.54
N SER A 45 40.74 20.23 6.42
CA SER A 45 40.19 19.81 5.15
C SER A 45 39.97 18.32 5.33
N ALA A 46 38.72 17.94 5.61
CA ALA A 46 38.32 16.55 5.59
C ALA A 46 38.82 16.01 4.25
N PRO A 47 39.63 14.94 4.24
CA PRO A 47 40.33 14.55 3.03
C PRO A 47 39.32 14.33 1.91
N HIS A 48 39.57 14.87 0.72
CA HIS A 48 38.62 14.75 -0.40
C HIS A 48 38.27 13.28 -0.72
N TRP A 49 39.18 12.34 -0.41
CA TRP A 49 38.91 10.91 -0.48
C TRP A 49 37.84 10.47 0.53
N LEU A 50 37.85 10.96 1.77
CA LEU A 50 36.82 10.68 2.77
C LEU A 50 35.43 11.14 2.30
N MET A 51 35.34 12.34 1.70
CA MET A 51 34.09 12.84 1.10
C MET A 51 33.65 12.02 -0.12
N PHE A 52 34.59 11.55 -0.93
CA PHE A 52 34.33 10.67 -2.07
C PHE A 52 33.77 9.32 -1.59
N PHE A 53 34.41 8.67 -0.62
CA PHE A 53 33.94 7.39 -0.10
C PHE A 53 32.60 7.53 0.62
N THR A 54 32.39 8.52 1.49
CA THR A 54 31.10 8.66 2.20
C THR A 54 29.92 8.96 1.27
N ARG A 55 30.13 9.71 0.19
CA ARG A 55 29.08 10.03 -0.78
C ARG A 55 28.76 8.84 -1.70
N HIS A 56 29.77 8.09 -2.14
CA HIS A 56 29.57 6.92 -2.99
C HIS A 56 29.11 5.68 -2.22
N THR A 57 29.56 5.48 -0.97
CA THR A 57 29.05 4.40 -0.11
C THR A 57 27.60 4.63 0.29
N PHE A 58 27.20 5.87 0.58
CA PHE A 58 25.81 6.19 0.85
C PHE A 58 24.93 5.95 -0.39
N ALA A 59 25.38 6.38 -1.57
CA ALA A 59 24.66 6.11 -2.82
C ALA A 59 24.57 4.61 -3.13
N ALA A 60 25.64 3.84 -2.92
CA ALA A 60 25.65 2.41 -3.11
C ALA A 60 24.78 1.66 -2.09
N ALA A 61 24.80 2.08 -0.82
CA ALA A 61 23.95 1.52 0.23
C ALA A 61 22.46 1.85 -0.03
N ALA A 62 22.15 3.08 -0.46
CA ALA A 62 20.80 3.46 -0.85
C ALA A 62 20.34 2.66 -2.07
N ALA A 63 21.18 2.50 -3.10
CA ALA A 63 20.87 1.66 -4.25
C ALA A 63 20.64 0.20 -3.86
N LEU A 64 21.48 -0.35 -2.98
CA LEU A 64 21.32 -1.71 -2.46
C LEU A 64 20.03 -1.86 -1.65
N LEU A 65 19.70 -0.89 -0.81
CA LEU A 65 18.43 -0.86 -0.06
C LEU A 65 17.22 -0.78 -0.99
N VAL A 66 17.29 -0.01 -2.07
CA VAL A 66 16.21 0.05 -3.07
C VAL A 66 16.09 -1.28 -3.83
N LEU A 67 17.21 -1.93 -4.17
CA LEU A 67 17.20 -3.22 -4.87
C LEU A 67 16.68 -4.34 -3.97
N LEU A 68 17.20 -4.46 -2.74
CA LEU A 68 16.77 -5.46 -1.78
C LEU A 68 15.34 -5.20 -1.29
N GLY A 69 15.03 -3.95 -0.95
CA GLY A 69 13.68 -3.52 -0.55
C GLY A 69 12.67 -3.70 -1.68
N GLY A 70 13.07 -3.44 -2.93
CA GLY A 70 12.25 -3.66 -4.12
C GLY A 70 11.96 -5.14 -4.35
N ALA A 71 12.97 -6.02 -4.24
CA ALA A 71 12.79 -7.46 -4.37
C ALA A 71 11.87 -8.05 -3.28
N VAL A 72 12.07 -7.64 -2.03
CA VAL A 72 11.23 -8.09 -0.91
C VAL A 72 9.81 -7.53 -1.02
N SER A 73 9.63 -6.28 -1.43
CA SER A 73 8.30 -5.70 -1.68
C SER A 73 7.57 -6.39 -2.84
N ALA A 74 8.30 -6.79 -3.89
CA ALA A 74 7.72 -7.55 -4.99
C ALA A 74 7.27 -8.94 -4.54
N ALA A 75 8.08 -9.63 -3.71
CA ALA A 75 7.68 -10.91 -3.13
C ALA A 75 6.45 -10.77 -2.21
N ALA A 76 6.39 -9.71 -1.41
CA ALA A 76 5.24 -9.41 -0.57
C ALA A 76 3.96 -9.16 -1.40
N GLU A 77 4.04 -8.51 -2.56
CA GLU A 77 2.86 -8.25 -3.40
C GLU A 77 2.15 -9.55 -3.83
N TYR A 78 2.90 -10.62 -4.08
CA TYR A 78 2.35 -11.92 -4.51
C TYR A 78 2.08 -12.90 -3.38
N SER A 79 2.47 -12.55 -2.14
CA SER A 79 2.21 -13.37 -0.97
C SER A 79 0.71 -13.50 -0.69
N LEU A 80 0.31 -14.71 -0.27
CA LEU A 80 -1.04 -15.07 0.17
C LEU A 80 -1.11 -15.08 1.71
N PRO A 81 -2.33 -15.03 2.29
CA PRO A 81 -2.51 -15.29 3.72
C PRO A 81 -1.78 -16.56 4.17
N GLY A 82 -1.00 -16.46 5.25
CA GLY A 82 -0.12 -17.53 5.75
C GLY A 82 1.31 -17.53 5.21
N ASP A 83 1.61 -16.78 4.14
CA ASP A 83 2.99 -16.66 3.63
C ASP A 83 3.84 -15.72 4.49
N ALA A 84 5.16 -15.97 4.52
CA ALA A 84 6.12 -15.25 5.36
C ALA A 84 6.13 -13.72 5.17
N PHE A 85 5.88 -13.24 3.94
CA PHE A 85 5.90 -11.81 3.62
C PHE A 85 4.51 -11.17 3.58
N TYR A 86 3.45 -11.89 3.97
CA TYR A 86 2.09 -11.37 3.97
C TYR A 86 1.91 -10.21 4.94
N GLY A 87 2.53 -10.29 6.13
CA GLY A 87 2.54 -9.18 7.09
C GLY A 87 3.20 -7.91 6.54
N LEU A 88 4.16 -8.04 5.61
CA LEU A 88 4.76 -6.88 4.95
C LEU A 88 3.82 -6.27 3.89
N LYS A 89 3.09 -7.12 3.16
CA LYS A 89 2.08 -6.71 2.17
C LYS A 89 1.02 -5.82 2.82
N THR A 90 0.37 -6.34 3.86
CA THR A 90 -0.74 -5.67 4.56
C THR A 90 -0.25 -4.57 5.50
N GLY A 91 0.86 -4.81 6.22
CA GLY A 91 1.39 -3.90 7.23
C GLY A 91 2.18 -2.72 6.70
N VAL A 92 2.70 -2.78 5.47
CA VAL A 92 3.56 -1.71 4.92
C VAL A 92 3.17 -1.36 3.49
N THR A 93 3.22 -2.31 2.56
CA THR A 93 3.09 -2.01 1.13
C THR A 93 1.73 -1.38 0.81
N GLU A 94 0.65 -1.95 1.34
CA GLU A 94 -0.71 -1.46 1.13
C GLU A 94 -0.97 -0.15 1.86
N GLN A 95 -0.44 0.02 3.07
CA GLN A 95 -0.58 1.27 3.82
C GLN A 95 0.08 2.44 3.09
N VAL A 96 1.31 2.24 2.61
CA VAL A 96 2.05 3.25 1.85
C VAL A 96 1.32 3.63 0.56
N ARG A 97 0.70 2.67 -0.14
CA ARG A 97 -0.14 2.97 -1.31
C ARG A 97 -1.38 3.77 -0.92
N GLY A 98 -2.02 3.40 0.19
CA GLY A 98 -3.19 4.10 0.74
C GLY A 98 -2.91 5.57 1.05
N TRP A 99 -1.68 5.96 1.40
CA TRP A 99 -1.33 7.37 1.66
C TRP A 99 -1.46 8.28 0.44
N PHE A 100 -1.46 7.72 -0.77
CA PHE A 100 -1.67 8.49 -1.99
C PHE A 100 -3.16 8.70 -2.33
N ALA A 101 -4.08 8.00 -1.66
CA ALA A 101 -5.52 8.19 -1.78
C ALA A 101 -5.98 9.39 -0.93
N ARG A 102 -5.96 10.58 -1.53
CA ARG A 102 -6.19 11.85 -0.82
C ARG A 102 -7.63 12.36 -0.81
N SER A 103 -8.49 11.83 -1.66
CA SER A 103 -9.92 12.19 -1.71
C SER A 103 -10.77 11.05 -1.18
N ALA A 104 -11.96 11.35 -0.67
CA ALA A 104 -12.90 10.34 -0.17
C ALA A 104 -13.21 9.26 -1.23
N GLY A 105 -13.44 9.66 -2.49
CA GLY A 105 -13.60 8.70 -3.59
C GLY A 105 -12.36 7.86 -3.88
N ALA A 106 -11.15 8.43 -3.78
CA ALA A 106 -9.92 7.66 -3.94
C ALA A 106 -9.65 6.70 -2.77
N GLN A 107 -10.05 7.09 -1.55
CA GLN A 107 -9.97 6.24 -0.36
C GLN A 107 -10.94 5.08 -0.48
N ALA A 108 -12.20 5.35 -0.81
CA ALA A 108 -13.20 4.32 -1.06
C ALA A 108 -12.74 3.34 -2.15
N SER A 109 -12.26 3.84 -3.30
CA SER A 109 -11.70 3.01 -4.38
C SER A 109 -10.50 2.17 -3.92
N TRP A 110 -9.62 2.74 -3.08
CA TRP A 110 -8.50 2.01 -2.51
C TRP A 110 -8.97 0.89 -1.57
N GLN A 111 -9.94 1.15 -0.71
CA GLN A 111 -10.51 0.13 0.19
C GLN A 111 -11.20 -0.99 -0.62
N ILE A 112 -12.01 -0.64 -1.63
CA ILE A 112 -12.62 -1.62 -2.54
C ILE A 112 -11.54 -2.48 -3.22
N THR A 113 -10.44 -1.86 -3.66
CA THR A 113 -9.31 -2.59 -4.25
C THR A 113 -8.70 -3.60 -3.28
N LEU A 114 -8.60 -3.26 -1.99
CA LEU A 114 -8.09 -4.18 -0.98
C LEU A 114 -9.06 -5.33 -0.72
N ALA A 115 -10.37 -5.07 -0.61
CA ALA A 115 -11.37 -6.12 -0.48
C ALA A 115 -11.40 -7.08 -1.68
N GLU A 116 -11.35 -6.55 -2.91
CA GLU A 116 -11.22 -7.35 -4.13
C GLU A 116 -9.99 -8.25 -4.09
N ARG A 117 -8.84 -7.72 -3.62
CA ARG A 117 -7.60 -8.49 -3.47
C ARG A 117 -7.75 -9.63 -2.47
N ARG A 118 -8.39 -9.40 -1.32
CA ARG A 118 -8.63 -10.47 -0.33
C ARG A 118 -9.52 -11.57 -0.90
N LEU A 119 -10.54 -11.21 -1.68
CA LEU A 119 -11.39 -12.19 -2.34
C LEU A 119 -10.63 -13.01 -3.39
N GLU A 120 -9.75 -12.38 -4.16
CA GLU A 120 -8.86 -13.06 -5.12
C GLU A 120 -7.86 -13.98 -4.41
N GLU A 121 -7.34 -13.59 -3.25
CA GLU A 121 -6.42 -14.40 -2.45
C GLU A 121 -7.08 -15.66 -1.89
N ILE A 122 -8.27 -15.52 -1.28
CA ILE A 122 -9.04 -16.67 -0.80
C ILE A 122 -9.39 -17.59 -1.97
N SER A 123 -9.80 -17.04 -3.12
CA SER A 123 -10.10 -17.84 -4.31
C SER A 123 -8.89 -18.66 -4.77
N LYS A 124 -7.69 -18.05 -4.79
CA LYS A 124 -6.45 -18.76 -5.12
C LYS A 124 -6.09 -19.82 -4.08
N LEU A 125 -6.26 -19.53 -2.80
CA LEU A 125 -6.03 -20.51 -1.74
C LEU A 125 -6.99 -21.70 -1.85
N ALA A 126 -8.24 -21.47 -2.26
CA ALA A 126 -9.22 -22.53 -2.51
C ALA A 126 -8.85 -23.37 -3.73
N GLU A 127 -8.40 -22.73 -4.83
CA GLU A 127 -7.92 -23.43 -6.03
C GLU A 127 -6.66 -24.28 -5.75
N ASP A 128 -5.79 -23.82 -4.86
CA ASP A 128 -4.56 -24.48 -4.43
C ASP A 128 -4.77 -25.56 -3.34
N ASP A 129 -6.01 -25.78 -2.86
CA ASP A 129 -6.33 -26.65 -1.72
C ASP A 129 -5.57 -26.31 -0.43
N LYS A 130 -5.29 -25.01 -0.23
CA LYS A 130 -4.58 -24.45 0.94
C LYS A 130 -5.48 -23.60 1.82
N LEU A 131 -6.73 -23.37 1.42
CA LEU A 131 -7.68 -22.60 2.21
C LEU A 131 -8.09 -23.39 3.44
N ASN A 132 -7.86 -22.80 4.62
CA ASN A 132 -8.37 -23.31 5.89
C ASN A 132 -9.31 -22.27 6.52
N ILE A 133 -10.03 -22.70 7.57
CA ILE A 133 -11.05 -21.87 8.25
C ILE A 133 -10.46 -20.58 8.80
N GLU A 134 -9.26 -20.63 9.39
CA GLU A 134 -8.61 -19.46 9.98
C GLU A 134 -8.25 -18.42 8.91
N LEU A 135 -7.70 -18.84 7.78
CA LEU A 135 -7.35 -17.97 6.66
C LEU A 135 -8.59 -17.41 5.96
N GLU A 136 -9.67 -18.20 5.87
CA GLU A 136 -10.96 -17.75 5.34
C GLU A 136 -11.56 -16.67 6.24
N MET A 137 -11.64 -16.92 7.55
CA MET A 137 -12.16 -15.97 8.53
C MET A 137 -11.34 -14.67 8.58
N GLU A 138 -10.00 -14.76 8.56
CA GLU A 138 -9.14 -13.57 8.53
C GLU A 138 -9.45 -12.71 7.29
N ALA A 139 -9.53 -13.34 6.13
CA ALA A 139 -9.72 -12.61 4.89
C ALA A 139 -11.15 -12.06 4.77
N GLU A 140 -12.18 -12.77 5.26
CA GLU A 140 -13.55 -12.25 5.36
C GLU A 140 -13.65 -11.04 6.30
N THR A 141 -13.01 -11.11 7.47
CA THR A 141 -12.94 -9.98 8.42
C THR A 141 -12.30 -8.76 7.76
N ARG A 142 -11.21 -8.95 7.02
CA ARG A 142 -10.55 -7.87 6.28
C ARG A 142 -11.42 -7.33 5.16
N ILE A 143 -12.14 -8.17 4.42
CA ILE A 143 -13.09 -7.75 3.38
C ILE A 143 -14.17 -6.85 3.99
N ALA A 144 -14.81 -7.30 5.07
CA ALA A 144 -15.86 -6.54 5.75
C ALA A 144 -15.34 -5.18 6.26
N SER A 145 -14.15 -5.17 6.87
CA SER A 145 -13.48 -3.93 7.29
C SER A 145 -13.26 -2.96 6.12
N HIS A 146 -12.75 -3.45 4.99
CA HIS A 146 -12.53 -2.63 3.80
C HIS A 146 -13.85 -2.13 3.18
N GLU A 147 -14.91 -2.93 3.17
CA GLU A 147 -16.24 -2.52 2.71
C GLU A 147 -16.84 -1.42 3.59
N GLY A 148 -16.80 -1.58 4.92
CA GLY A 148 -17.28 -0.57 5.86
C GLY A 148 -16.56 0.76 5.65
N ARG A 149 -15.23 0.74 5.54
CA ARG A 149 -14.42 1.95 5.26
C ARG A 149 -14.69 2.54 3.88
N ALA A 150 -15.04 1.72 2.89
CA ALA A 150 -15.43 2.21 1.57
C ALA A 150 -16.79 2.92 1.63
N ARG A 151 -17.78 2.34 2.32
CA ARG A 151 -19.10 2.94 2.54
C ARG A 151 -18.99 4.25 3.29
N GLU A 152 -18.24 4.28 4.39
CA GLU A 152 -17.98 5.49 5.17
C GLU A 152 -17.40 6.60 4.28
N ALA A 153 -16.35 6.29 3.50
CA ALA A 153 -15.75 7.26 2.59
C ALA A 153 -16.67 7.69 1.43
N ILE A 154 -17.64 6.86 1.04
CA ILE A 154 -18.68 7.21 0.08
C ILE A 154 -19.79 8.04 0.76
N GLU A 155 -20.08 7.85 2.03
CA GLU A 155 -21.20 8.52 2.72
C GLU A 155 -20.81 9.86 3.34
N GLU A 156 -19.54 10.04 3.72
CA GLU A 156 -19.02 11.29 4.27
C GLU A 156 -19.32 12.46 3.30
N ARG A 157 -20.18 13.36 3.78
CA ARG A 157 -20.94 14.34 2.98
C ARG A 157 -20.32 15.73 3.15
N SER A 158 -20.27 16.48 2.04
CA SER A 158 -20.65 17.90 2.03
C SER A 158 -19.96 18.87 3.00
N SER A 159 -18.64 18.84 3.13
CA SER A 159 -17.92 20.06 3.49
C SER A 159 -16.71 20.21 2.58
N ASP A 160 -16.65 21.38 1.96
CA ASP A 160 -15.67 21.84 0.98
C ASP A 160 -14.26 21.33 1.22
N GLU A 161 -13.57 21.01 0.12
CA GLU A 161 -12.18 21.40 -0.16
C GLU A 161 -11.36 21.79 1.09
N LYS A 162 -11.13 20.83 1.99
CA LYS A 162 -10.20 20.98 3.10
C LYS A 162 -9.42 19.70 3.24
N GLU A 163 -8.15 19.84 2.89
CA GLU A 163 -7.00 19.00 3.20
C GLU A 163 -7.32 17.92 4.23
N ALA A 164 -7.39 16.67 3.75
CA ALA A 164 -7.59 15.49 4.58
C ALA A 164 -6.50 15.44 5.66
N LYS A 165 -6.91 15.65 6.91
CA LYS A 165 -6.11 15.26 8.07
C LYS A 165 -5.90 13.76 8.00
N ILE A 166 -4.64 13.37 8.08
CA ILE A 166 -4.18 11.99 8.09
C ILE A 166 -4.77 11.29 9.31
N ALA A 167 -5.89 10.59 9.14
CA ALA A 167 -6.39 9.63 10.11
C ALA A 167 -5.71 8.29 9.82
N LEU A 168 -4.59 8.05 10.51
CA LEU A 168 -4.10 6.70 10.74
C LEU A 168 -4.94 6.12 11.88
N PRO A 169 -5.68 5.01 11.71
CA PRO A 169 -6.03 4.17 12.84
C PRO A 169 -4.72 3.52 13.32
N GLN A 170 -4.05 4.13 14.30
CA GLN A 170 -2.90 3.54 14.99
C GLN A 170 -3.32 2.45 16.00
N ALA A 171 -4.45 1.78 15.78
CA ALA A 171 -5.08 0.91 16.78
C ALA A 171 -4.95 -0.60 16.52
N GLU A 172 -4.73 -1.06 15.28
CA GLU A 172 -4.72 -2.52 15.00
C GLU A 172 -3.34 -3.19 15.10
N LEU A 173 -2.28 -2.43 15.40
CA LEU A 173 -0.92 -2.98 15.56
C LEU A 173 -0.57 -3.42 16.99
N ARG A 174 -1.55 -3.53 17.89
CA ARG A 174 -1.31 -4.03 19.26
C ARG A 174 -1.70 -5.49 19.51
N GLN A 175 -2.42 -6.15 18.61
CA GLN A 175 -2.88 -7.53 18.85
C GLN A 175 -1.90 -8.62 18.38
N GLN A 176 -0.59 -8.38 18.49
CA GLN A 176 0.42 -9.44 18.45
C GLN A 176 1.48 -9.18 19.52
N GLY A 177 1.11 -9.41 20.78
CA GLY A 177 2.01 -9.30 21.92
C GLY A 177 1.29 -9.53 23.25
N LEU A 178 1.19 -10.80 23.64
CA LEU A 178 0.93 -11.32 24.99
C LEU A 178 1.01 -10.30 26.14
N GLU A 179 -0.08 -10.11 26.87
CA GLU A 179 -0.13 -10.17 28.35
C GLU A 179 -1.59 -10.24 28.84
N LEU A 180 -1.89 -11.29 29.59
CA LEU A 180 -3.11 -11.49 30.37
C LEU A 180 -3.09 -10.54 31.56
N GLU A 181 -3.77 -9.40 31.51
CA GLU A 181 -4.22 -8.72 32.73
C GLU A 181 -5.41 -7.80 32.47
N GLU A 182 -6.54 -8.24 33.03
CA GLU A 182 -7.62 -7.47 33.65
C GLU A 182 -7.61 -5.95 33.42
N LEU A 183 -8.65 -5.45 32.74
CA LEU A 183 -9.31 -4.19 33.08
C LEU A 183 -10.67 -4.11 32.37
N GLU A 184 -11.72 -4.43 33.15
CA GLU A 184 -13.06 -3.89 32.94
C GLU A 184 -12.98 -2.36 32.98
N THR A 185 -13.20 -1.70 31.84
CA THR A 185 -13.69 -0.31 31.83
C THR A 185 -14.61 -0.12 30.64
N GLU A 186 -15.89 -0.35 30.91
CA GLU A 186 -17.04 0.49 30.51
C GLU A 186 -16.84 1.29 29.21
N VAL A 187 -17.24 0.68 28.10
CA VAL A 187 -17.47 1.37 26.82
C VAL A 187 -18.96 1.65 26.72
N GLU A 188 -19.29 2.94 26.74
CA GLU A 188 -20.62 3.47 26.43
C GLU A 188 -20.87 3.28 24.92
N SER A 189 -21.83 2.42 24.60
CA SER A 189 -22.22 2.01 23.23
C SER A 189 -22.72 3.18 22.37
N PRO A 190 -22.30 3.28 21.09
CA PRO A 190 -23.16 3.74 20.01
C PRO A 190 -24.03 2.56 19.53
N GLU A 191 -25.34 2.66 19.72
CA GLU A 191 -26.35 1.60 19.63
C GLU A 191 -26.77 1.11 18.22
N ASP A 192 -26.01 1.31 17.12
CA ASP A 192 -26.58 1.09 15.77
C ASP A 192 -25.73 0.28 14.75
N GLU A 193 -24.76 -0.56 15.17
CA GLU A 193 -23.98 -1.42 14.23
C GLU A 193 -23.90 -2.92 14.63
N ASP A 194 -24.75 -3.40 15.55
CA ASP A 194 -24.70 -4.81 16.00
C ASP A 194 -25.32 -5.81 15.01
N GLY A 195 -26.09 -5.36 14.00
CA GLY A 195 -26.81 -6.22 13.08
C GLY A 195 -25.92 -7.03 12.12
N ASP A 196 -24.87 -6.41 11.58
CA ASP A 196 -24.01 -7.04 10.56
C ASP A 196 -23.08 -8.10 11.16
N LEU A 197 -22.65 -7.91 12.41
CA LEU A 197 -21.80 -8.87 13.14
C LEU A 197 -22.60 -10.09 13.60
N GLU A 198 -23.86 -9.93 14.01
CA GLU A 198 -24.74 -11.04 14.39
C GLU A 198 -25.15 -11.90 13.18
N GLU A 199 -25.38 -11.28 12.01
CA GLU A 199 -25.62 -11.99 10.75
C GLU A 199 -24.37 -12.78 10.31
N LEU A 200 -23.17 -12.19 10.42
CA LEU A 200 -21.90 -12.85 10.14
C LEU A 200 -21.58 -14.01 11.10
N ILE A 201 -21.91 -13.88 12.39
CA ILE A 201 -21.78 -14.97 13.37
C ILE A 201 -22.78 -16.09 13.07
N GLY A 202 -23.97 -15.75 12.59
CA GLY A 202 -24.96 -16.69 12.06
C GLY A 202 -24.44 -17.48 10.86
N ASP A 203 -23.89 -16.77 9.86
CA ASP A 203 -23.29 -17.35 8.66
C ASP A 203 -22.09 -18.26 9.00
N LEU A 204 -21.26 -17.87 9.97
CA LEU A 204 -20.13 -18.67 10.47
C LEU A 204 -20.60 -19.96 11.17
N LYS A 205 -21.74 -19.92 11.86
CA LYS A 205 -22.32 -21.08 12.53
C LYS A 205 -22.86 -22.08 11.51
N ASP A 206 -23.51 -21.59 10.46
CA ASP A 206 -23.99 -22.40 9.33
C ASP A 206 -22.84 -23.05 8.55
N ILE A 207 -21.71 -22.35 8.41
CA ILE A 207 -20.49 -22.89 7.79
C ILE A 207 -19.83 -23.95 8.69
N ASN A 208 -19.76 -23.71 10.01
CA ASN A 208 -19.20 -24.67 10.96
C ASN A 208 -20.03 -25.96 11.06
N GLU A 209 -21.36 -25.87 10.99
CA GLU A 209 -22.25 -27.04 10.91
C GLU A 209 -22.05 -27.80 9.58
N ALA A 210 -21.85 -27.08 8.46
CA ALA A 210 -21.57 -27.70 7.17
C ALA A 210 -20.18 -28.36 7.06
N ILE A 211 -19.16 -27.83 7.75
CA ILE A 211 -17.79 -28.38 7.73
C ILE A 211 -17.67 -29.64 8.61
N LEU A 212 -18.43 -29.73 9.71
CA LEU A 212 -18.38 -30.88 10.61
C LEU A 212 -19.09 -32.13 10.05
N GLU A 213 -19.91 -32.01 9.00
CA GLU A 213 -20.58 -33.15 8.35
C GLU A 213 -19.83 -33.75 7.15
N VAL A 214 -18.81 -33.09 6.59
CA VAL A 214 -18.19 -33.55 5.33
C VAL A 214 -16.82 -34.19 5.57
N SER A 215 -16.88 -35.49 5.87
CA SER A 215 -15.84 -36.45 5.45
C SER A 215 -15.59 -36.27 3.95
N PRO A 216 -14.34 -36.31 3.44
CA PRO A 216 -14.04 -36.06 2.04
C PRO A 216 -14.48 -37.27 1.20
N GLU A 217 -15.78 -37.36 0.93
CA GLU A 217 -16.33 -38.26 -0.07
C GLU A 217 -16.71 -37.42 -1.29
N VAL A 218 -15.85 -37.51 -2.30
CA VAL A 218 -16.03 -36.94 -3.63
C VAL A 218 -17.30 -37.54 -4.24
N VAL A 219 -18.44 -36.85 -4.14
CA VAL A 219 -19.70 -37.29 -4.76
C VAL A 219 -20.31 -36.17 -5.62
N ALA A 220 -20.74 -36.59 -6.82
CA ALA A 220 -21.52 -35.90 -7.87
C ALA A 220 -20.75 -34.99 -8.86
N PHE A 221 -20.22 -35.62 -9.92
CA PHE A 221 -19.46 -34.99 -11.01
C PHE A 221 -20.32 -34.58 -12.25
N GLU A 222 -21.66 -34.67 -12.20
CA GLU A 222 -22.52 -34.41 -13.38
C GLU A 222 -23.75 -33.52 -13.06
N GLU A 223 -24.35 -33.68 -11.88
CA GLU A 223 -25.56 -32.97 -11.42
C GLU A 223 -25.35 -31.50 -11.00
N ALA A 224 -24.24 -30.85 -11.37
CA ALA A 224 -23.95 -29.47 -11.00
C ALA A 224 -23.23 -28.68 -12.12
N GLU A 225 -23.12 -29.25 -13.32
CA GLU A 225 -22.40 -28.63 -14.43
C GLU A 225 -23.05 -27.32 -14.89
N ASP A 226 -24.38 -27.27 -14.91
CA ASP A 226 -25.18 -26.07 -15.18
C ASP A 226 -24.83 -24.92 -14.22
N VAL A 227 -24.92 -25.17 -12.92
CA VAL A 227 -24.61 -24.21 -11.86
C VAL A 227 -23.15 -23.75 -11.93
N ARG A 228 -22.21 -24.65 -12.24
CA ARG A 228 -20.78 -24.28 -12.46
C ARG A 228 -20.62 -23.38 -13.67
N SER A 229 -21.34 -23.66 -14.75
CA SER A 229 -21.26 -22.88 -15.97
C SER A 229 -21.82 -21.46 -15.77
N ASP A 230 -22.91 -21.32 -15.01
CA ASP A 230 -23.51 -20.04 -14.68
C ASP A 230 -22.59 -19.19 -13.77
N ILE A 231 -21.99 -19.81 -12.74
CA ILE A 231 -20.95 -19.15 -11.92
C ILE A 231 -19.82 -18.60 -12.80
N ARG A 232 -19.33 -19.40 -13.76
CA ARG A 232 -18.25 -18.99 -14.65
C ARG A 232 -18.67 -17.80 -15.52
N ASN A 233 -19.85 -17.89 -16.14
CA ASN A 233 -20.37 -16.84 -17.01
C ASN A 233 -20.58 -15.52 -16.26
N LEU A 234 -21.12 -15.57 -15.04
CA LEU A 234 -21.32 -14.38 -14.20
C LEU A 234 -20.00 -13.78 -13.76
N LYS A 235 -19.02 -14.60 -13.37
CA LYS A 235 -17.67 -14.13 -13.02
C LYS A 235 -17.02 -13.39 -14.19
N GLU A 236 -17.13 -13.93 -15.41
CA GLU A 236 -16.61 -13.29 -16.62
C GLU A 236 -17.28 -11.93 -16.90
N LYS A 237 -18.61 -11.85 -16.81
CA LYS A 237 -19.35 -10.59 -16.97
C LYS A 237 -18.95 -9.55 -15.91
N LEU A 238 -18.80 -9.98 -14.67
CA LEU A 238 -18.46 -9.10 -13.56
C LEU A 238 -17.03 -8.56 -13.67
N ASP A 239 -16.11 -9.35 -14.23
CA ASP A 239 -14.76 -8.91 -14.59
C ASP A 239 -14.74 -7.94 -15.79
N GLU A 240 -15.67 -8.08 -16.74
CA GLU A 240 -15.87 -7.12 -17.82
C GLU A 240 -16.40 -5.79 -17.27
N LEU A 241 -17.49 -5.82 -16.49
CA LEU A 241 -18.05 -4.61 -15.88
C LEU A 241 -17.05 -3.91 -14.97
N LYS A 242 -16.27 -4.66 -14.18
CA LYS A 242 -15.18 -4.08 -13.37
C LYS A 242 -14.20 -3.27 -14.24
N LYS A 243 -13.78 -3.80 -15.40
CA LYS A 243 -12.87 -3.09 -16.30
C LYS A 243 -13.51 -1.82 -16.87
N GLU A 244 -14.80 -1.87 -17.17
CA GLU A 244 -15.55 -0.70 -17.64
C GLU A 244 -15.68 0.36 -16.54
N THR A 245 -16.07 -0.03 -15.33
CA THR A 245 -16.18 0.86 -14.17
C THR A 245 -14.82 1.46 -13.80
N ASP A 246 -13.73 0.68 -13.82
CA ASP A 246 -12.36 1.19 -13.61
C ASP A 246 -11.98 2.24 -14.68
N ALA A 247 -12.42 2.07 -15.92
CA ALA A 247 -12.17 3.02 -16.99
C ALA A 247 -13.00 4.30 -16.81
N LEU A 248 -14.25 4.19 -16.34
CA LEU A 248 -15.12 5.32 -16.00
C LEU A 248 -14.57 6.09 -14.79
N GLU A 249 -14.13 5.40 -13.74
CA GLU A 249 -13.54 6.00 -12.55
C GLU A 249 -12.29 6.84 -12.91
N ARG A 250 -11.42 6.33 -13.77
CA ARG A 250 -10.22 7.06 -14.23
C ARG A 250 -10.56 8.30 -15.05
N LYS A 251 -11.63 8.27 -15.84
CA LYS A 251 -12.04 9.37 -16.72
C LYS A 251 -12.84 10.44 -15.99
N ALA A 252 -13.80 10.03 -15.17
CA ALA A 252 -14.78 10.91 -14.56
C ALA A 252 -14.49 11.21 -13.08
N ARG A 253 -13.65 10.41 -12.40
CA ARG A 253 -13.47 10.42 -10.93
C ARG A 253 -14.83 10.50 -10.21
N SER A 254 -15.84 9.84 -10.76
CA SER A 254 -17.21 9.97 -10.27
C SER A 254 -17.39 9.07 -9.05
N LYS A 255 -18.06 9.63 -8.04
CA LYS A 255 -18.49 8.92 -6.84
C LYS A 255 -19.42 7.75 -7.17
N GLU A 256 -20.16 7.89 -8.26
CA GLU A 256 -21.10 6.90 -8.77
C GLU A 256 -20.36 5.68 -9.34
N ALA A 257 -19.27 5.86 -10.10
CA ALA A 257 -18.41 4.76 -10.51
C ALA A 257 -17.81 3.99 -9.30
N VAL A 258 -17.45 4.70 -8.22
CA VAL A 258 -16.95 4.05 -6.99
C VAL A 258 -18.05 3.24 -6.29
N ARG A 259 -19.30 3.73 -6.27
CA ARG A 259 -20.45 2.96 -5.76
C ARG A 259 -20.74 1.73 -6.60
N THR A 260 -20.76 1.88 -7.92
CA THR A 260 -20.93 0.75 -8.85
C THR A 260 -19.86 -0.31 -8.61
N ARG A 261 -18.61 0.10 -8.37
CA ARG A 261 -17.52 -0.82 -8.05
C ARG A 261 -17.70 -1.53 -6.70
N LEU A 262 -18.27 -0.85 -5.70
CA LEU A 262 -18.64 -1.48 -4.43
C LEU A 262 -19.73 -2.55 -4.63
N SER A 263 -20.77 -2.25 -5.41
CA SER A 263 -21.81 -3.25 -5.74
C SER A 263 -21.25 -4.44 -6.52
N ILE A 264 -20.30 -4.21 -7.44
CA ILE A 264 -19.58 -5.28 -8.13
C ILE A 264 -18.85 -6.19 -7.14
N LEU A 265 -18.18 -5.62 -6.13
CA LEU A 265 -17.49 -6.39 -5.09
C LEU A 265 -18.48 -7.24 -4.26
N GLU A 266 -19.62 -6.66 -3.87
CA GLU A 266 -20.67 -7.37 -3.12
C GLU A 266 -21.20 -8.56 -3.94
N THR A 267 -21.50 -8.36 -5.22
CA THR A 267 -21.91 -9.46 -6.12
C THR A 267 -20.81 -10.52 -6.27
N LYS A 268 -19.53 -10.13 -6.30
CA LYS A 268 -18.41 -11.09 -6.33
C LYS A 268 -18.38 -11.97 -5.08
N LYS A 269 -18.67 -11.42 -3.90
CA LYS A 269 -18.75 -12.21 -2.66
C LYS A 269 -19.90 -13.21 -2.70
N VAL A 270 -21.06 -12.82 -3.21
CA VAL A 270 -22.20 -13.72 -3.39
C VAL A 270 -21.82 -14.89 -4.32
N LEU A 271 -21.15 -14.61 -5.44
CA LEU A 271 -20.65 -15.66 -6.34
C LEU A 271 -19.62 -16.58 -5.68
N PHE A 272 -18.72 -16.03 -4.87
CA PHE A 272 -17.76 -16.83 -4.11
C PHE A 272 -18.46 -17.77 -3.12
N ARG A 273 -19.46 -17.27 -2.39
CA ARG A 273 -20.31 -18.10 -1.50
C ARG A 273 -21.06 -19.18 -2.28
N ALA A 274 -21.59 -18.86 -3.46
CA ALA A 274 -22.27 -19.83 -4.33
C ALA A 274 -21.30 -20.95 -4.76
N GLN A 275 -20.08 -20.59 -5.13
CA GLN A 275 -19.03 -21.55 -5.48
C GLN A 275 -18.66 -22.45 -4.30
N ARG A 276 -18.53 -21.89 -3.09
CA ARG A 276 -18.27 -22.68 -1.86
C ARG A 276 -19.41 -23.63 -1.53
N ALA A 277 -20.65 -23.15 -1.59
CA ALA A 277 -21.84 -23.98 -1.36
C ALA A 277 -21.92 -25.15 -2.36
N LEU A 278 -21.48 -24.94 -3.60
CA LEU A 278 -21.41 -26.00 -4.59
C LEU A 278 -20.34 -27.05 -4.24
N LEU A 279 -19.17 -26.62 -3.76
CA LEU A 279 -18.08 -27.51 -3.35
C LEU A 279 -18.48 -28.36 -2.13
N SER A 280 -19.34 -27.84 -1.25
CA SER A 280 -19.89 -28.59 -0.12
C SER A 280 -21.11 -29.44 -0.47
N GLY A 281 -21.44 -29.62 -1.75
CA GLY A 281 -22.58 -30.42 -2.21
C GLY A 281 -23.96 -29.74 -2.10
N GLY A 282 -24.02 -28.47 -1.66
CA GLY A 282 -25.25 -27.70 -1.47
C GLY A 282 -25.77 -27.03 -2.74
N ARG A 283 -26.20 -27.81 -3.75
CA ARG A 283 -26.70 -27.28 -5.04
C ARG A 283 -27.82 -26.24 -4.88
N ASP A 284 -28.81 -26.51 -4.04
CA ASP A 284 -29.94 -25.59 -3.86
C ASP A 284 -29.54 -24.25 -3.23
N LYS A 285 -28.56 -24.27 -2.31
CA LYS A 285 -28.01 -23.06 -1.71
C LYS A 285 -27.23 -22.26 -2.75
N ALA A 286 -26.40 -22.94 -3.56
CA ALA A 286 -25.67 -22.31 -4.66
C ALA A 286 -26.62 -21.67 -5.70
N ALA A 287 -27.71 -22.35 -6.07
CA ALA A 287 -28.68 -21.84 -7.03
C ALA A 287 -29.41 -20.58 -6.55
N ARG A 288 -29.73 -20.48 -5.25
CA ARG A 288 -30.33 -19.26 -4.67
C ARG A 288 -29.37 -18.08 -4.70
N LEU A 289 -28.11 -18.30 -4.30
CA LEU A 289 -27.07 -17.28 -4.35
C LEU A 289 -26.77 -16.83 -5.78
N LEU A 290 -26.88 -17.73 -6.76
CA LEU A 290 -26.76 -17.35 -8.18
C LEU A 290 -27.89 -16.44 -8.63
N ALA A 291 -29.14 -16.77 -8.30
CA ALA A 291 -30.28 -15.92 -8.66
C ALA A 291 -30.18 -14.51 -8.06
N GLU A 292 -29.64 -14.42 -6.83
CA GLU A 292 -29.33 -13.14 -6.19
C GLU A 292 -28.24 -12.37 -6.96
N ALA A 293 -27.12 -13.02 -7.27
CA ALA A 293 -26.03 -12.41 -8.02
C ALA A 293 -26.45 -11.97 -9.44
N GLU A 294 -27.32 -12.72 -10.10
CA GLU A 294 -27.92 -12.35 -11.40
C GLU A 294 -28.77 -11.08 -11.28
N SER A 295 -29.59 -10.99 -10.23
CA SER A 295 -30.43 -9.81 -10.00
C SER A 295 -29.58 -8.57 -9.75
N ASP A 296 -28.50 -8.69 -8.98
CA ASP A 296 -27.61 -7.58 -8.69
C ASP A 296 -26.78 -7.17 -9.91
N LEU A 297 -26.31 -8.15 -10.69
CA LEU A 297 -25.62 -7.89 -11.96
C LEU A 297 -26.50 -7.08 -12.91
N GLN A 298 -27.79 -7.41 -13.02
CA GLN A 298 -28.73 -6.65 -13.86
C GLN A 298 -28.84 -5.18 -13.41
N LYS A 299 -28.92 -4.92 -12.11
CA LYS A 299 -28.94 -3.55 -11.56
C LYS A 299 -27.65 -2.79 -11.90
N ILE A 300 -26.50 -3.46 -11.78
CA ILE A 300 -25.19 -2.88 -12.10
C ILE A 300 -25.10 -2.53 -13.60
N GLU A 301 -25.54 -3.43 -14.48
CA GLU A 301 -25.56 -3.20 -15.93
C GLU A 301 -26.45 -2.00 -16.31
N ASP A 302 -27.59 -1.85 -15.65
CA ASP A 302 -28.50 -0.72 -15.88
C ASP A 302 -27.86 0.61 -15.45
N ILE A 303 -27.20 0.65 -14.28
CA ILE A 303 -26.46 1.83 -13.80
C ILE A 303 -25.36 2.21 -14.80
N ILE A 304 -24.53 1.25 -15.22
CA ILE A 304 -23.43 1.51 -16.16
C ILE A 304 -23.96 1.99 -17.52
N ARG A 305 -25.13 1.50 -17.94
CA ARG A 305 -25.77 1.95 -19.18
C ARG A 305 -26.26 3.40 -19.08
N GLU A 306 -26.76 3.83 -17.92
CA GLU A 306 -27.18 5.21 -17.69
C GLU A 306 -26.01 6.21 -17.66
N GLU A 307 -24.81 5.76 -17.25
CA GLU A 307 -23.60 6.59 -17.20
C GLU A 307 -22.87 6.76 -18.55
N ARG A 308 -23.25 6.00 -19.60
CA ARG A 308 -22.64 6.04 -20.95
C ARG A 308 -23.22 7.13 -21.85
#